data_AF-A0A498HRR5-F1
#
_entry.id   AF-A0A498HRR5-F1
#
_cell.length_a   1.000
_cell.length_b   1.000
_cell.length_c   1.000
_cell.angle_alpha   90.00
_cell.angle_beta   90.00
_cell.angle_gamma   90.00
#
_symmetry.space_group_name_H-M   'P 1'
#
loop_
_entity.id
_entity.type
_entity.pdbx_description
1 polymer ?
#
loop_
_entity_poly.entity_id
_entity_poly.type
_entity_poly.pdbx_seq_one_letter_code
_entity_poly.pdbx_strand_id
1 'polypeptide(L)'
;MLRWMCGHTRKDKIRNENIRGKVGVAEIEENVRKNRLWWFGHVQRRPTDALVRRYDYGTEVQGRRDRGRPRKTLEETLRKDLQYLDPTEDMTQDRAQWHSRIHIADPT
;
A
#
# COMPACT_ATOMS: atom_id res chain seq x y z
N MET A 1 -12.59 8.05 -15.73
CA MET A 1 -13.27 7.20 -16.72
C MET A 1 -14.43 6.38 -16.14
N LEU A 2 -14.29 5.67 -15.01
CA LEU A 2 -15.35 4.79 -14.45
C LEU A 2 -16.77 5.38 -14.47
N ARG A 3 -16.93 6.62 -14.01
CA ARG A 3 -18.21 7.32 -14.00
C ARG A 3 -18.83 7.46 -15.41
N TRP A 4 -18.00 7.82 -16.39
CA TRP A 4 -18.42 7.99 -17.78
C TRP A 4 -18.76 6.65 -18.45
N MET A 5 -17.99 5.59 -18.17
CA MET A 5 -18.29 4.23 -18.63
C MET A 5 -19.65 3.72 -18.13
N CYS A 6 -20.04 4.10 -16.91
CA CYS A 6 -21.36 3.79 -16.34
C CYS A 6 -22.47 4.76 -16.80
N GLY A 7 -22.21 5.67 -17.75
CA GLY A 7 -23.17 6.67 -18.22
C GLY A 7 -23.57 7.71 -17.17
N HIS A 8 -22.80 7.86 -16.09
CA HIS A 8 -23.11 8.78 -15.01
C HIS A 8 -22.41 10.12 -15.18
N THR A 9 -23.02 11.17 -14.66
CA THR A 9 -22.46 12.52 -14.60
C THR A 9 -22.20 12.94 -13.15
N ARG A 10 -21.59 14.12 -12.95
CA ARG A 10 -21.47 14.72 -11.60
C ARG A 10 -22.82 15.18 -11.04
N LYS A 11 -23.80 15.47 -11.91
CA LYS A 11 -25.15 15.94 -11.50
C LYS A 11 -25.96 14.85 -10.79
N ASP A 12 -25.68 13.59 -11.09
CA ASP A 12 -26.38 12.44 -10.50
C ASP A 12 -26.04 12.25 -9.02
N LYS A 13 -25.00 12.92 -8.50
CA LYS A 13 -24.56 12.87 -7.09
C LYS A 13 -24.34 11.44 -6.55
N ILE A 14 -24.14 10.46 -7.43
CA ILE A 14 -23.83 9.09 -7.06
C ILE A 14 -22.45 9.03 -6.41
N ARG A 15 -22.36 8.35 -5.27
CA ARG A 15 -21.12 8.16 -4.52
C ARG A 15 -20.10 7.30 -5.30
N ASN A 16 -18.82 7.54 -5.08
CA ASN A 16 -17.77 6.80 -5.81
C ASN A 16 -17.71 5.33 -5.39
N GLU A 17 -18.06 5.01 -4.15
CA GLU A 17 -18.15 3.63 -3.65
C GLU A 17 -19.16 2.82 -4.50
N ASN A 18 -20.31 3.41 -4.82
CA ASN A 18 -21.33 2.77 -5.63
C ASN A 18 -20.88 2.52 -7.08
N ILE A 19 -20.13 3.46 -7.66
CA ILE A 19 -19.59 3.32 -9.03
C ILE A 19 -18.52 2.23 -9.05
N ARG A 20 -17.61 2.24 -8.08
CA ARG A 20 -16.55 1.22 -7.94
C ARG A 20 -17.15 -0.17 -7.74
N GLY A 21 -18.11 -0.30 -6.82
CA GLY A 21 -18.81 -1.56 -6.57
C GLY A 21 -19.54 -2.12 -7.79
N LYS A 22 -20.09 -1.25 -8.66
CA LYS A 22 -20.70 -1.69 -9.93
C LYS A 22 -19.68 -2.22 -10.94
N VAL A 23 -18.48 -1.62 -11.01
CA VAL A 23 -17.44 -2.03 -11.97
C VAL A 23 -16.54 -3.13 -11.37
N GLY A 24 -16.62 -3.37 -10.07
CA GLY A 24 -15.76 -4.31 -9.34
C GLY A 24 -14.38 -3.76 -8.99
N VAL A 25 -14.12 -2.46 -9.20
CA VAL A 25 -12.79 -1.87 -8.96
C VAL A 25 -12.55 -1.62 -7.48
N ALA A 26 -11.40 -2.05 -6.95
CA ALA A 26 -11.03 -1.84 -5.56
C ALA A 26 -10.81 -0.36 -5.22
N GLU A 27 -10.72 -0.06 -3.93
CA GLU A 27 -10.41 1.30 -3.50
C GLU A 27 -8.96 1.68 -3.85
N ILE A 28 -8.73 2.97 -4.14
CA ILE A 28 -7.37 3.46 -4.44
C ILE A 28 -6.45 3.27 -3.24
N GLU A 29 -6.95 3.46 -2.02
CA GLU A 29 -6.16 3.28 -0.80
C GLU A 29 -5.65 1.83 -0.68
N GLU A 30 -6.51 0.88 -0.98
CA GLU A 30 -6.20 -0.55 -1.07
C GLU A 30 -5.07 -0.80 -2.07
N ASN A 31 -5.18 -0.27 -3.28
CA ASN A 31 -4.15 -0.43 -4.31
C ASN A 31 -2.81 0.22 -3.93
N VAL A 32 -2.83 1.40 -3.31
CA VAL A 32 -1.62 2.04 -2.80
C VAL A 32 -0.99 1.18 -1.70
N ARG A 33 -1.79 0.62 -0.79
CA ARG A 33 -1.32 -0.29 0.28
C ARG A 33 -0.66 -1.54 -0.30
N LYS A 34 -1.33 -2.20 -1.26
CA LYS A 34 -0.77 -3.37 -1.97
C LYS A 34 0.58 -3.05 -2.59
N ASN A 35 0.70 -1.92 -3.31
CA ASN A 35 1.97 -1.54 -3.95
C ASN A 35 3.08 -1.27 -2.93
N ARG A 36 2.77 -0.60 -1.82
CA ARG A 36 3.74 -0.38 -0.72
C ARG A 36 4.23 -1.70 -0.13
N LEU A 37 3.33 -2.63 0.16
CA LEU A 37 3.69 -3.94 0.71
C LEU A 37 4.38 -4.83 -0.33
N TRP A 38 4.05 -4.71 -1.61
CA TRP A 38 4.77 -5.39 -2.67
C TRP A 38 6.23 -4.96 -2.72
N TRP A 39 6.49 -3.65 -2.68
CA TRP A 39 7.83 -3.10 -2.56
C TRP A 39 8.52 -3.55 -1.28
N PHE A 40 7.84 -3.48 -0.13
CA PHE A 40 8.36 -3.94 1.16
C PHE A 40 8.88 -5.39 1.10
N GLY A 41 8.04 -6.31 0.62
CA GLY A 41 8.43 -7.71 0.46
C GLY A 41 9.60 -7.88 -0.52
N HIS A 42 9.65 -7.08 -1.59
CA HIS A 42 10.83 -7.05 -2.48
C HIS A 42 12.10 -6.68 -1.71
N VAL A 43 12.08 -5.60 -0.92
CA VAL A 43 13.25 -5.14 -0.16
C VAL A 43 13.66 -6.15 0.92
N GLN A 44 12.71 -6.74 1.65
CA GLN A 44 13.00 -7.70 2.73
C GLN A 44 13.62 -9.02 2.24
N ARG A 45 13.42 -9.38 0.96
CA ARG A 45 14.06 -10.55 0.34
C ARG A 45 15.47 -10.26 -0.20
N ARG A 46 15.90 -9.00 -0.24
CA ARG A 46 17.28 -8.65 -0.65
C ARG A 46 18.22 -8.88 0.53
N PRO A 47 19.50 -9.22 0.28
CA PRO A 47 20.46 -9.40 1.36
C PRO A 47 20.69 -8.06 2.08
N THR A 48 21.09 -8.11 3.35
CA THR A 48 21.17 -6.94 4.24
C THR A 48 22.20 -5.90 3.78
N ASP A 49 23.22 -6.34 3.04
CA ASP A 49 24.24 -5.51 2.40
C ASP A 49 23.73 -4.75 1.17
N ALA A 50 22.59 -5.16 0.60
CA ALA A 50 22.01 -4.46 -0.53
C ALA A 50 21.67 -3.01 -0.16
N LEU A 51 22.15 -2.06 -0.98
CA LEU A 51 22.01 -0.62 -0.74
C LEU A 51 20.58 -0.21 -0.37
N VAL A 52 19.58 -0.71 -1.11
CA VAL A 52 18.17 -0.41 -0.89
C VAL A 52 17.73 -0.79 0.53
N ARG A 53 18.10 -1.99 1.01
CA ARG A 53 17.72 -2.45 2.35
C ARG A 53 18.46 -1.67 3.44
N ARG A 54 19.73 -1.35 3.22
CA ARG A 54 20.57 -0.59 4.15
C ARG A 54 20.10 0.86 4.31
N TYR A 55 19.73 1.53 3.22
CA TYR A 55 19.28 2.92 3.28
C TYR A 55 17.85 3.05 3.79
N ASP A 56 16.94 2.19 3.32
CA ASP A 56 15.51 2.29 3.69
C ASP A 56 15.25 1.93 5.16
N TYR A 57 16.01 0.99 5.74
CA TYR A 57 15.78 0.50 7.12
C TYR A 57 16.97 0.65 8.07
N GLY A 58 18.19 0.88 7.56
CA GLY A 58 19.40 0.95 8.39
C GLY A 58 19.87 2.37 8.71
N THR A 59 19.18 3.40 8.20
CA THR A 59 19.59 4.80 8.38
C THR A 59 18.55 5.58 9.17
N GLU A 60 18.81 5.83 10.45
CA GLU A 60 18.05 6.81 11.22
C GLU A 60 18.40 8.23 10.75
N VAL A 61 17.41 8.96 10.22
CA VAL A 61 17.62 10.35 9.83
C VAL A 61 17.71 11.21 11.08
N GLN A 62 18.93 11.60 11.45
CA GLN A 62 19.21 12.52 12.54
C GLN A 62 18.77 13.95 12.15
N GLY A 63 17.94 14.59 12.96
CA GLY A 63 17.47 15.95 12.70
C GLY A 63 16.41 16.43 13.69
N ARG A 64 16.29 17.75 13.83
CA ARG A 64 15.19 18.35 14.60
C ARG A 64 13.89 18.24 13.80
N ARG A 65 12.81 17.81 14.48
CA ARG A 65 11.46 17.82 13.90
C ARG A 65 10.89 19.23 13.95
N ASP A 66 10.31 19.67 12.84
CA ASP A 66 9.60 20.94 12.79
C ASP A 66 8.37 20.95 13.72
N ARG A 67 7.98 22.15 14.16
CA ARG A 67 6.81 22.35 15.01
C ARG A 67 5.53 22.16 14.17
N GLY A 68 4.65 21.25 14.58
CA GLY A 68 3.40 20.94 13.87
C GLY A 68 3.13 19.44 13.81
N ARG A 69 2.21 19.00 12.94
CA ARG A 69 1.97 17.57 12.70
C ARG A 69 3.15 16.99 11.93
N PRO A 70 3.87 15.99 12.49
CA PRO A 70 4.96 15.35 11.78
C PRO A 70 4.48 14.70 10.47
N ARG A 71 5.33 14.70 9.45
CA ARG A 71 5.10 13.88 8.26
C ARG A 71 5.13 12.41 8.68
N LYS A 72 4.25 11.59 8.11
CA LYS A 72 4.29 10.14 8.31
C LYS A 72 5.60 9.62 7.73
N THR A 73 6.32 8.82 8.48
CA THR A 73 7.49 8.10 7.96
C THR A 73 7.04 6.89 7.13
N LEU A 74 7.95 6.38 6.29
CA LEU A 74 7.73 5.13 5.56
C LEU A 74 7.45 3.99 6.54
N GLU A 75 8.27 3.85 7.58
CA GLU A 75 8.14 2.84 8.64
C GLU A 75 6.77 2.92 9.34
N GLU A 76 6.33 4.12 9.76
CA GLU A 76 5.03 4.29 10.39
C GLU A 76 3.87 3.90 9.47
N THR A 77 4.03 4.13 8.17
CA THR A 77 3.02 3.80 7.15
C THR A 77 2.98 2.29 6.92
N LEU A 78 4.14 1.65 6.76
CA LEU A 78 4.27 0.21 6.60
C LEU A 78 3.74 -0.54 7.82
N ARG A 79 4.08 -0.10 9.04
CA ARG A 79 3.57 -0.71 10.27
C ARG A 79 2.05 -0.71 10.32
N LYS A 80 1.40 0.38 9.89
CA LYS A 80 -0.07 0.46 9.82
C LYS A 80 -0.66 -0.46 8.76
N ASP A 81 0.00 -0.54 7.60
CA ASP A 81 -0.44 -1.42 6.51
C ASP A 81 -0.30 -2.90 6.90
N LEU A 82 0.77 -3.26 7.60
CA LEU A 82 0.98 -4.60 8.16
C LEU A 82 -0.06 -4.92 9.24
N GLN A 83 -0.34 -3.99 10.16
CA GLN A 83 -1.41 -4.19 11.15
C GLN A 83 -2.79 -4.38 10.52
N TYR A 84 -3.04 -3.73 9.38
CA TYR A 84 -4.33 -3.82 8.69
C TYR A 84 -4.57 -5.19 8.04
N LEU A 85 -3.52 -5.81 7.47
CA LEU A 85 -3.62 -7.11 6.78
C LEU A 85 -3.19 -8.31 7.64
N ASP A 86 -2.66 -8.06 8.83
CA ASP A 86 -2.00 -9.02 9.73
C ASP A 86 -0.95 -9.96 9.06
N PRO A 87 -0.02 -9.48 8.20
CA PRO A 87 1.10 -10.30 7.72
C PRO A 87 2.26 -10.17 8.71
N THR A 88 2.81 -11.30 9.15
CA THR A 88 4.04 -11.32 9.95
C THR A 88 5.25 -11.10 9.03
N GLU A 89 6.26 -10.35 9.48
CA GLU A 89 7.41 -9.95 8.63
C GLU A 89 8.22 -11.14 8.08
N ASP A 90 8.22 -12.26 8.80
CA ASP A 90 8.83 -13.53 8.40
C ASP A 90 8.18 -14.14 7.15
N MET A 91 6.89 -13.90 6.93
CA MET A 91 6.14 -14.33 5.75
C MET A 91 6.63 -13.67 4.46
N THR A 92 7.45 -12.62 4.54
CA THR A 92 8.01 -11.97 3.35
C THR A 92 8.91 -12.90 2.54
N GLN A 93 9.49 -13.93 3.15
CA GLN A 93 10.39 -14.87 2.49
C GLN A 93 9.65 -15.84 1.56
N ASP A 94 8.46 -16.29 1.94
CA ASP A 94 7.60 -17.06 1.05
C ASP A 94 6.87 -16.10 0.09
N ARG A 95 7.32 -16.07 -1.16
CA ARG A 95 6.74 -15.20 -2.19
C ARG A 95 5.28 -15.52 -2.49
N ALA A 96 4.90 -16.81 -2.47
CA ALA A 96 3.54 -17.23 -2.79
C ALA A 96 2.58 -16.84 -1.66
N GLN A 97 2.97 -17.13 -0.42
CA GLN A 97 2.22 -16.73 0.77
C GLN A 97 2.09 -15.20 0.85
N TRP A 98 3.18 -14.46 0.60
CA TRP A 98 3.19 -13.00 0.57
C TRP A 98 2.21 -12.46 -0.49
N HIS A 99 2.32 -12.93 -1.74
CA HIS A 99 1.46 -12.50 -2.83
C HIS A 99 -0.01 -12.77 -2.55
N SER A 100 -0.35 -13.94 -2.00
CA SER A 100 -1.73 -14.29 -1.67
C SER A 100 -2.34 -13.38 -0.61
N ARG A 101 -1.54 -12.90 0.36
CA ARG A 101 -2.02 -12.02 1.46
C ARG A 101 -2.18 -10.57 1.04
N ILE A 102 -1.30 -10.06 0.18
CA ILE A 102 -1.38 -8.69 -0.33
C ILE A 102 -2.29 -8.58 -1.56
N HIS A 103 -2.83 -9.70 -2.05
CA HIS A 103 -3.67 -9.71 -3.24
C HIS A 103 -4.96 -8.94 -2.98
N ILE A 104 -5.27 -8.04 -3.91
CA ILE A 104 -6.53 -7.31 -3.94
C ILE A 104 -7.21 -7.71 -5.23
N ALA A 105 -8.46 -8.14 -5.10
CA ALA A 105 -9.29 -8.52 -6.22
C ALA A 105 -9.61 -7.25 -7.02
N ASP A 106 -8.83 -6.99 -8.06
CA ASP A 106 -9.19 -6.06 -9.11
C ASP A 106 -9.62 -6.86 -10.34
N PRO A 107 -10.73 -6.49 -11.01
CA PRO A 107 -11.10 -7.07 -12.29
C PRO A 107 -9.99 -6.74 -13.28
N THR A 108 -9.34 -7.80 -13.76
CA THR A 108 -8.28 -7.71 -14.78
C THR A 108 -8.90 -7.46 -16.15
#